data_AF-A0A0K0FE73-F1
#
_entry.id   AF-A0A0K0FE73-F1
#
_cell.length_a   1.000
_cell.length_b   1.000
_cell.length_c   1.000
_cell.angle_alpha   90.00
_cell.angle_beta   90.00
_cell.angle_gamma   90.00
#
_symmetry.space_group_name_H-M   'P 1'
#
loop_
_entity.id
_entity.type
_entity.pdbx_description
1 polymer ?
#
loop_
_entity_poly.entity_id
_entity_poly.type
_entity_poly.pdbx_seq_one_letter_code
_entity_poly.pdbx_strand_id
1 'polypeptide(L)'
;MISKFYTLLIFFLFFLVCNCYVKRDTAILIQNAFGNFKDGCYPKPQGGCRCSINVNGAEEEQVFNNLDDCKKPVEVQTALNKIELNKEFKKVAGNMKDNCFPKPSGGCKCTEKDGDGNEIVVPYDDVAQCRENEKRLKRRVQYGKYKSNCVAKSNGGCICTIKRSGLDTTQTYTKDADCKEPEEPVDPVTEQAKANYAKVIQELKTKFAGLKENCFPRPKGCMCIVGKDSLGHEITQKRWTDAECKCAEGEISKECPAKN
;
A
#
# COMPACT_ATOMS: atom_id res chain seq x y z
N MET A 1 -59.11 -6.14 -53.74
CA MET A 1 -57.67 -6.13 -53.36
C MET A 1 -57.41 -5.56 -51.96
N ILE A 2 -58.38 -5.51 -51.04
CA ILE A 2 -58.21 -4.87 -49.71
C ILE A 2 -58.02 -5.90 -48.57
N SER A 3 -58.48 -7.14 -48.76
CA SER A 3 -58.46 -8.18 -47.72
C SER A 3 -57.06 -8.76 -47.43
N LYS A 4 -56.17 -8.84 -48.42
CA LYS A 4 -54.83 -9.44 -48.24
C LYS A 4 -53.84 -8.56 -47.46
N PHE A 5 -54.04 -7.23 -47.47
CA PHE A 5 -53.18 -6.29 -46.74
C PHE A 5 -53.44 -6.32 -45.23
N TYR A 6 -54.71 -6.48 -44.82
CA TYR A 6 -55.08 -6.56 -43.40
C TYR A 6 -54.58 -7.85 -42.72
N THR A 7 -54.59 -8.98 -43.42
CA THR A 7 -54.04 -10.25 -42.90
C THR A 7 -52.54 -10.22 -42.68
N LEU A 8 -51.78 -9.51 -43.53
CA LEU A 8 -50.33 -9.34 -43.36
C LEU A 8 -49.98 -8.41 -42.20
N LEU A 9 -50.78 -7.36 -42.00
CA LEU A 9 -50.57 -6.37 -40.93
C LEU A 9 -50.94 -6.93 -39.55
N ILE A 10 -51.94 -7.81 -39.46
CA ILE A 10 -52.30 -8.54 -38.23
C ILE A 10 -51.23 -9.60 -37.88
N PHE A 11 -50.67 -10.30 -38.87
CA PHE A 11 -49.56 -11.24 -38.64
C PHE A 11 -48.28 -10.52 -38.17
N PHE A 12 -48.00 -9.32 -38.68
CA PHE A 12 -46.86 -8.51 -38.24
C PHE A 12 -47.04 -7.96 -36.81
N LEU A 13 -48.27 -7.58 -36.45
CA LEU A 13 -48.60 -7.16 -35.08
C LEU A 13 -48.53 -8.34 -34.09
N PHE A 14 -48.88 -9.56 -34.48
CA PHE A 14 -48.74 -10.75 -33.62
C PHE A 14 -47.28 -11.14 -33.37
N PHE A 15 -46.37 -10.91 -34.32
CA PHE A 15 -44.94 -11.19 -34.14
C PHE A 15 -44.22 -10.18 -33.22
N LEU A 16 -44.77 -8.99 -33.00
CA LEU A 16 -44.18 -7.95 -32.15
C LEU A 16 -44.51 -8.07 -30.65
N VAL A 17 -45.47 -8.92 -30.26
CA VAL A 17 -45.87 -9.08 -28.84
C VAL A 17 -45.21 -10.29 -28.16
N CYS A 18 -44.45 -11.11 -28.90
CA CYS A 18 -43.81 -12.30 -28.35
C CYS A 18 -42.30 -12.07 -28.29
N ASN A 19 -41.80 -11.78 -27.07
CA ASN A 19 -40.41 -11.94 -26.56
C ASN A 19 -39.93 -10.75 -25.69
N CYS A 20 -40.74 -10.31 -24.72
CA CYS A 20 -40.19 -9.84 -23.45
C CYS A 20 -40.20 -11.01 -22.45
N TYR A 21 -39.60 -12.14 -22.83
CA TYR A 21 -39.22 -13.16 -21.85
C TYR A 21 -38.02 -12.59 -21.10
N VAL A 22 -38.32 -11.79 -20.06
CA VAL A 22 -37.33 -11.48 -19.03
C VAL A 22 -36.96 -12.85 -18.45
N LYS A 23 -35.80 -13.39 -18.84
CA LYS A 23 -35.08 -14.39 -18.04
C LYS A 23 -34.85 -13.72 -16.69
N ARG A 24 -35.84 -13.81 -15.79
CA ARG A 24 -35.62 -13.57 -14.38
C ARG A 24 -34.64 -14.66 -13.99
N ASP A 25 -33.42 -14.29 -13.65
CA ASP A 25 -32.43 -15.22 -13.13
C ASP A 25 -33.07 -16.00 -11.99
N THR A 26 -33.50 -17.23 -12.29
CA THR A 26 -34.14 -18.13 -11.33
C THR A 26 -33.21 -18.36 -10.14
N ALA A 27 -31.90 -18.26 -10.37
CA ALA A 27 -30.86 -18.24 -9.35
C ALA A 27 -31.05 -17.14 -8.28
N ILE A 28 -31.38 -15.90 -8.68
CA ILE A 28 -31.57 -14.78 -7.74
C ILE A 28 -32.85 -14.95 -6.92
N LEU A 29 -33.93 -15.44 -7.55
CA LEU A 29 -35.19 -15.74 -6.86
C LEU A 29 -35.04 -16.90 -5.88
N ILE A 30 -34.25 -17.94 -6.23
CA ILE A 30 -33.96 -19.07 -5.36
C ILE A 30 -33.05 -18.66 -4.19
N GLN A 31 -32.05 -17.81 -4.43
CA GLN A 31 -31.16 -17.29 -3.37
C GLN A 31 -31.94 -16.45 -2.35
N ASN A 32 -32.83 -15.56 -2.81
CA ASN A 32 -33.64 -14.71 -1.94
C ASN A 32 -34.73 -15.49 -1.17
N ALA A 33 -35.25 -16.59 -1.73
CA ALA A 33 -36.32 -17.37 -1.10
C ALA A 33 -35.82 -18.53 -0.21
N PHE A 34 -34.66 -19.13 -0.49
CA PHE A 34 -34.23 -20.38 0.15
C PHE A 34 -32.78 -20.37 0.70
N GLY A 35 -31.98 -19.32 0.47
CA GLY A 35 -30.65 -19.12 1.05
C GLY A 35 -29.48 -19.73 0.26
N ASN A 36 -28.32 -19.90 0.93
CA ASN A 36 -27.05 -20.31 0.31
C ASN A 36 -26.91 -21.84 0.26
N PHE A 37 -27.36 -22.46 -0.83
CA PHE A 37 -27.17 -23.89 -1.09
C PHE A 37 -25.71 -24.23 -1.39
N LYS A 38 -25.29 -25.46 -1.06
CA LYS A 38 -24.03 -26.04 -1.55
C LYS A 38 -24.02 -26.04 -3.09
N ASP A 39 -22.84 -25.96 -3.68
CA ASP A 39 -22.71 -25.89 -5.14
C ASP A 39 -23.25 -27.18 -5.77
N GLY A 40 -24.09 -27.06 -6.80
CA GLY A 40 -24.79 -28.19 -7.41
C GLY A 40 -26.05 -28.67 -6.68
N CYS A 41 -26.52 -27.95 -5.64
CA CYS A 41 -27.75 -28.28 -4.92
C CYS A 41 -28.93 -27.37 -5.28
N TYR A 42 -30.11 -27.97 -5.47
CA TYR A 42 -31.34 -27.29 -5.91
C TYR A 42 -32.55 -27.66 -5.02
N PRO A 43 -33.40 -26.70 -4.65
CA PRO A 43 -34.56 -26.95 -3.79
C PRO A 43 -35.64 -27.78 -4.50
N LYS A 44 -36.33 -28.65 -3.74
CA LYS A 44 -37.47 -29.43 -4.22
C LYS A 44 -38.81 -28.76 -3.83
N PRO A 45 -39.85 -28.85 -4.67
CA PRO A 45 -41.16 -28.26 -4.39
C PRO A 45 -41.91 -28.86 -3.18
N GLN A 46 -41.57 -30.09 -2.75
CA GLN A 46 -42.18 -30.75 -1.57
C GLN A 46 -41.30 -30.67 -0.30
N GLY A 47 -40.28 -29.81 -0.29
CA GLY A 47 -39.28 -29.73 0.78
C GLY A 47 -38.03 -30.57 0.49
N GLY A 48 -36.89 -30.12 1.03
CA GLY A 48 -35.56 -30.70 0.80
C GLY A 48 -34.86 -30.18 -0.46
N CYS A 49 -33.80 -30.86 -0.90
CA CYS A 49 -33.04 -30.50 -2.09
C CYS A 49 -32.49 -31.73 -2.83
N ARG A 50 -31.99 -31.51 -4.05
CA ARG A 50 -31.16 -32.45 -4.80
C ARG A 50 -29.79 -31.86 -5.02
N CYS A 51 -28.74 -32.61 -4.75
CA CYS A 51 -27.35 -32.20 -4.89
C CYS A 51 -26.64 -33.11 -5.88
N SER A 52 -26.03 -32.53 -6.91
CA SER A 52 -25.09 -33.25 -7.79
C SER A 52 -23.71 -33.28 -7.13
N ILE A 53 -23.35 -34.41 -6.53
CA ILE A 53 -22.05 -34.62 -5.89
C ILE A 53 -21.16 -35.48 -6.79
N ASN A 54 -19.86 -35.17 -6.84
CA ASN A 54 -18.91 -35.97 -7.60
C ASN A 54 -18.21 -36.95 -6.65
N VAL A 55 -18.50 -38.24 -6.79
CA VAL A 55 -17.84 -39.32 -6.03
C VAL A 55 -16.99 -40.11 -7.00
N ASN A 56 -15.67 -40.08 -6.83
CA ASN A 56 -14.69 -40.82 -7.65
C ASN A 56 -14.78 -40.58 -9.17
N GLY A 57 -15.13 -39.36 -9.60
CA GLY A 57 -15.21 -39.00 -11.03
C GLY A 57 -16.55 -39.29 -11.69
N ALA A 58 -17.52 -39.86 -10.96
CA ALA A 58 -18.91 -40.02 -11.40
C ALA A 58 -19.80 -38.99 -10.71
N GLU A 59 -20.71 -38.36 -11.47
CA GLU A 59 -21.74 -37.47 -10.92
C GLU A 59 -22.88 -38.32 -10.37
N GLU A 60 -23.11 -38.26 -9.06
CA GLU A 60 -24.24 -38.90 -8.39
C GLU A 60 -25.19 -37.85 -7.83
N GLU A 61 -26.49 -38.09 -7.99
CA GLU A 61 -27.53 -37.22 -7.43
C GLU A 61 -27.92 -37.70 -6.03
N GLN A 62 -27.61 -36.89 -5.01
CA GLN A 62 -28.04 -37.13 -3.64
C GLN A 62 -29.28 -36.28 -3.31
N VAL A 63 -30.35 -36.94 -2.84
CA VAL A 63 -31.61 -36.29 -2.49
C VAL A 63 -31.71 -36.16 -0.97
N PHE A 64 -31.80 -34.93 -0.50
CA PHE A 64 -32.02 -34.61 0.91
C PHE A 64 -33.47 -34.19 1.14
N ASN A 65 -34.04 -34.60 2.27
CA ASN A 65 -35.42 -34.27 2.64
C ASN A 65 -35.50 -32.97 3.46
N ASN A 66 -34.44 -32.60 4.18
CA ASN A 66 -34.36 -31.34 4.93
C ASN A 66 -33.61 -30.27 4.14
N LEU A 67 -34.02 -29.01 4.31
CA LEU A 67 -33.43 -27.87 3.62
C LEU A 67 -32.05 -27.49 4.18
N ASP A 68 -31.79 -27.78 5.46
CA ASP A 68 -30.55 -27.38 6.14
C ASP A 68 -29.34 -28.24 5.72
N ASP A 69 -29.57 -29.51 5.39
CA ASP A 69 -28.53 -30.42 4.86
C ASP A 69 -27.97 -29.95 3.51
N CYS A 70 -28.73 -29.09 2.83
CA CYS A 70 -28.46 -28.54 1.52
C CYS A 70 -27.74 -27.21 1.57
N LYS A 71 -27.73 -26.53 2.72
CA LYS A 71 -27.10 -25.23 2.89
C LYS A 71 -25.59 -25.39 3.09
N LYS A 72 -24.84 -24.37 2.67
CA LYS A 72 -23.42 -24.27 3.02
C LYS A 72 -23.30 -24.16 4.54
N PRO A 73 -22.36 -24.90 5.17
CA PRO A 73 -22.11 -24.73 6.59
C PRO A 73 -21.67 -23.28 6.86
N VAL A 74 -22.04 -22.75 8.02
CA VAL A 74 -21.87 -21.33 8.39
C VAL A 74 -20.40 -20.91 8.28
N GLU A 75 -19.49 -21.84 8.57
CA GLU A 75 -18.04 -21.64 8.49
C GLU A 75 -17.57 -21.39 7.05
N VAL A 76 -18.11 -22.15 6.08
CA VAL A 76 -17.78 -21.97 4.65
C VAL A 76 -18.38 -20.66 4.14
N GLN A 77 -19.61 -20.33 4.52
CA GLN A 77 -20.21 -19.05 4.14
C GLN A 77 -19.42 -17.87 4.72
N THR A 78 -18.98 -17.97 5.97
CA THR A 78 -18.18 -16.94 6.64
C THR A 78 -16.82 -16.79 5.98
N ALA A 79 -16.18 -17.89 5.59
CA ALA A 79 -14.91 -17.86 4.87
C ALA A 79 -15.06 -17.18 3.50
N LEU A 80 -16.11 -17.49 2.74
CA LEU A 80 -16.41 -16.86 1.45
C LEU A 80 -16.69 -15.36 1.60
N ASN A 81 -17.55 -14.99 2.56
CA ASN A 81 -17.85 -13.59 2.87
C ASN A 81 -16.58 -12.82 3.27
N LYS A 82 -15.69 -13.45 4.05
CA LYS A 82 -14.40 -12.85 4.44
C LYS A 82 -13.48 -12.68 3.24
N ILE A 83 -13.42 -13.65 2.32
CA ILE A 83 -12.63 -13.54 1.08
C ILE A 83 -13.17 -12.40 0.22
N GLU A 84 -14.49 -12.27 0.09
CA GLU A 84 -15.15 -11.22 -0.67
C GLU A 84 -14.94 -9.83 -0.06
N LEU A 85 -15.20 -9.68 1.25
CA LEU A 85 -14.90 -8.46 2.00
C LEU A 85 -13.42 -8.07 1.87
N ASN A 86 -12.49 -9.03 1.95
CA ASN A 86 -11.07 -8.74 1.77
C ASN A 86 -10.74 -8.24 0.35
N LYS A 87 -11.45 -8.72 -0.68
CA LYS A 87 -11.30 -8.21 -2.06
C LYS A 87 -11.83 -6.78 -2.16
N GLU A 88 -12.97 -6.48 -1.54
CA GLU A 88 -13.54 -5.12 -1.50
C GLU A 88 -12.63 -4.15 -0.73
N PHE A 89 -12.16 -4.54 0.45
CA PHE A 89 -11.20 -3.77 1.23
C PHE A 89 -9.92 -3.47 0.44
N LYS A 90 -9.36 -4.45 -0.27
CA LYS A 90 -8.19 -4.23 -1.13
C LYS A 90 -8.49 -3.25 -2.27
N LYS A 91 -9.67 -3.31 -2.87
CA LYS A 91 -10.08 -2.37 -3.94
C LYS A 91 -10.26 -0.94 -3.42
N VAL A 92 -10.75 -0.76 -2.20
CA VAL A 92 -11.02 0.56 -1.61
C VAL A 92 -9.77 1.16 -0.96
N ALA A 93 -9.07 0.37 -0.14
CA ALA A 93 -8.00 0.85 0.73
C ALA A 93 -6.58 0.56 0.20
N GLY A 94 -6.42 -0.33 -0.79
CA GLY A 94 -5.09 -0.83 -1.20
C GLY A 94 -4.13 0.23 -1.74
N ASN A 95 -4.66 1.35 -2.26
CA ASN A 95 -3.90 2.34 -3.02
C ASN A 95 -4.09 3.77 -2.50
N MET A 96 -4.55 3.94 -1.25
CA MET A 96 -4.80 5.27 -0.70
C MET A 96 -3.49 6.02 -0.42
N LYS A 97 -3.51 7.33 -0.63
CA LYS A 97 -2.44 8.28 -0.31
C LYS A 97 -2.18 8.27 1.20
N ASP A 98 -0.93 8.51 1.59
CA ASP A 98 -0.57 8.62 2.99
C ASP A 98 -1.43 9.68 3.70
N ASN A 99 -1.86 9.35 4.92
CA ASN A 99 -2.81 10.12 5.75
C ASN A 99 -4.23 10.25 5.20
N CYS A 100 -4.65 9.40 4.25
CA CYS A 100 -6.03 9.33 3.77
C CYS A 100 -6.78 8.10 4.27
N PHE A 101 -8.02 8.28 4.73
CA PHE A 101 -8.90 7.24 5.27
C PHE A 101 -10.23 7.16 4.52
N PRO A 102 -10.70 5.97 4.12
CA PRO A 102 -11.93 5.82 3.35
C PRO A 102 -13.15 6.09 4.23
N LYS A 103 -14.19 6.70 3.65
CA LYS A 103 -15.46 6.95 4.33
C LYS A 103 -16.48 5.83 4.01
N PRO A 104 -17.36 5.45 4.95
CA PRO A 104 -18.44 4.50 4.69
C PRO A 104 -19.40 4.96 3.59
N SER A 105 -19.64 6.28 3.49
CA SER A 105 -20.59 6.89 2.55
C SER A 105 -20.03 7.13 1.14
N GLY A 106 -18.80 6.68 0.86
CA GLY A 106 -18.05 7.03 -0.34
C GLY A 106 -17.06 8.19 -0.11
N GLY A 107 -15.97 8.19 -0.88
CA GLY A 107 -14.87 9.16 -0.75
C GLY A 107 -13.87 8.83 0.36
N CYS A 108 -13.09 9.82 0.78
CA CYS A 108 -12.11 9.70 1.86
C CYS A 108 -11.92 10.99 2.68
N LYS A 109 -11.19 10.91 3.77
CA LYS A 109 -10.67 12.07 4.53
C LYS A 109 -9.16 12.00 4.55
N CYS A 110 -8.49 13.05 4.12
CA CYS A 110 -7.03 13.14 4.13
C CYS A 110 -6.57 14.21 5.11
N THR A 111 -5.51 13.94 5.86
CA THR A 111 -4.80 14.97 6.62
C THR A 111 -3.70 15.56 5.74
N GLU A 112 -3.85 16.83 5.38
CA GLU A 112 -2.94 17.58 4.52
C GLU A 112 -2.40 18.82 5.27
N LYS A 113 -1.36 19.47 4.74
CA LYS A 113 -0.83 20.70 5.32
C LYS A 113 -1.35 21.91 4.55
N ASP A 114 -1.79 22.93 5.28
CA ASP A 114 -2.18 24.22 4.68
C ASP A 114 -0.95 25.03 4.22
N GLY A 115 -1.18 26.22 3.66
CA GLY A 115 -0.12 27.12 3.19
C GLY A 115 0.80 27.64 4.29
N ASP A 116 0.38 27.54 5.55
CA ASP A 116 1.12 27.95 6.74
C ASP A 116 1.80 26.76 7.46
N GLY A 117 1.60 25.54 6.95
CA GLY A 117 2.19 24.30 7.45
C GLY A 117 1.41 23.59 8.55
N ASN A 118 0.19 24.03 8.87
CA ASN A 118 -0.68 23.38 9.86
C ASN A 118 -1.42 22.18 9.25
N GLU A 119 -1.67 21.16 10.06
CA GLU A 119 -2.40 19.97 9.63
C GLU A 119 -3.92 20.24 9.59
N ILE A 120 -4.51 20.08 8.40
CA ILE A 120 -5.94 20.23 8.12
C ILE A 120 -6.52 18.92 7.60
N VAL A 121 -7.76 18.62 7.97
CA VAL A 121 -8.48 17.43 7.49
C VAL A 121 -9.36 17.83 6.32
N VAL A 122 -9.04 17.35 5.12
CA VAL A 122 -9.77 17.62 3.89
C VAL A 122 -10.65 16.42 3.53
N PRO A 123 -11.99 16.59 3.49
CA PRO A 123 -12.89 15.57 2.98
C PRO A 123 -12.92 15.58 1.45
N TYR A 124 -12.75 14.40 0.85
CA TYR A 124 -12.99 14.14 -0.57
C TYR A 124 -14.21 13.23 -0.73
N ASP A 125 -15.00 13.47 -1.77
CA ASP A 125 -16.21 12.70 -2.07
C ASP A 125 -15.93 11.58 -3.08
N ASP A 126 -14.90 11.74 -3.91
CA ASP A 126 -14.42 10.71 -4.83
C ASP A 126 -13.19 9.98 -4.26
N VAL A 127 -13.23 8.65 -4.25
CA VAL A 127 -12.15 7.79 -3.78
C VAL A 127 -10.92 7.91 -4.71
N ALA A 128 -11.09 8.31 -5.98
CA ALA A 128 -9.95 8.46 -6.89
C ALA A 128 -9.01 9.60 -6.47
N GLN A 129 -9.52 10.68 -5.90
CA GLN A 129 -8.73 11.83 -5.39
C GLN A 129 -7.84 11.44 -4.20
N CYS A 130 -8.18 10.32 -3.56
CA CYS A 130 -7.54 9.81 -2.37
C CYS A 130 -6.47 8.77 -2.68
N ARG A 131 -6.27 8.43 -3.97
CA ARG A 131 -5.34 7.39 -4.38
C ARG A 131 -4.01 7.99 -4.78
N GLU A 132 -2.93 7.30 -4.42
CA GLU A 132 -1.63 7.58 -4.99
C GLU A 132 -1.65 7.29 -6.49
N ASN A 133 -1.24 8.26 -7.31
CA ASN A 133 -0.89 8.00 -8.71
C ASN A 133 0.17 6.89 -8.72
N GLU A 134 -0.02 5.85 -9.56
CA GLU A 134 0.65 4.53 -9.58
C GLU A 134 2.19 4.48 -9.59
N LYS A 135 2.90 5.58 -9.32
CA LYS A 135 4.33 5.64 -9.07
C LYS A 135 4.73 5.11 -7.68
N ARG A 136 3.98 4.16 -7.11
CA ARG A 136 4.53 3.34 -6.02
C ARG A 136 5.65 2.51 -6.64
N LEU A 137 6.89 3.02 -6.53
CA LEU A 137 8.10 2.33 -6.94
C LEU A 137 8.07 0.96 -6.29
N LYS A 138 7.71 -0.07 -7.07
CA LYS A 138 7.75 -1.46 -6.61
C LYS A 138 9.18 -1.68 -6.13
N ARG A 139 9.34 -2.09 -4.86
CA ARG A 139 10.65 -2.57 -4.38
C ARG A 139 11.13 -3.59 -5.40
N ARG A 140 12.20 -3.29 -6.13
CA ARG A 140 12.82 -4.30 -6.98
C ARG A 140 13.35 -5.35 -6.04
N VAL A 141 12.83 -6.57 -6.14
CA VAL A 141 13.49 -7.73 -5.56
C VAL A 141 14.81 -7.85 -6.30
N GLN A 142 15.90 -7.63 -5.57
CA GLN A 142 17.22 -7.42 -6.12
C GLN A 142 17.77 -8.76 -6.62
N TYR A 143 17.90 -8.91 -7.94
CA TYR A 143 18.79 -9.91 -8.50
C TYR A 143 20.20 -9.32 -8.42
N GLY A 144 20.96 -9.69 -7.38
CA GLY A 144 22.35 -9.25 -7.25
C GLY A 144 23.14 -9.50 -8.54
N LYS A 145 24.07 -8.60 -8.88
CA LYS A 145 24.92 -8.77 -10.07
C LYS A 145 25.94 -9.88 -9.81
N TYR A 146 26.24 -10.68 -10.84
CA TYR A 146 27.34 -11.64 -10.75
C TYR A 146 28.67 -10.89 -10.60
N LYS A 147 29.58 -11.41 -9.77
CA LYS A 147 30.97 -10.94 -9.66
C LYS A 147 31.58 -10.87 -11.06
N SER A 148 32.48 -9.91 -11.29
CA SER A 148 33.06 -9.63 -12.61
C SER A 148 33.76 -10.84 -13.26
N ASN A 149 34.22 -11.79 -12.46
CA ASN A 149 34.86 -13.02 -12.91
C ASN A 149 33.90 -14.23 -13.00
N CYS A 150 32.59 -14.03 -12.90
CA CYS A 150 31.58 -15.08 -12.84
C CYS A 150 30.50 -14.94 -13.93
N VAL A 151 30.06 -16.08 -14.48
CA VAL A 151 29.01 -16.16 -15.52
C VAL A 151 27.90 -17.12 -15.07
N ALA A 152 26.64 -16.79 -15.40
CA ALA A 152 25.46 -17.57 -15.04
C ALA A 152 25.38 -18.92 -15.79
N LYS A 153 24.82 -19.95 -15.15
CA LYS A 153 24.48 -21.24 -15.77
C LYS A 153 23.00 -21.33 -16.09
N SER A 154 22.66 -22.10 -17.13
CA SER A 154 21.27 -22.33 -17.57
C SER A 154 20.37 -22.98 -16.51
N ASN A 155 20.94 -23.79 -15.61
CA ASN A 155 20.19 -24.56 -14.61
C ASN A 155 20.32 -23.98 -13.19
N GLY A 156 20.70 -22.70 -13.08
CA GLY A 156 21.02 -22.04 -11.81
C GLY A 156 22.47 -22.26 -11.39
N GLY A 157 23.01 -21.29 -10.64
CA GLY A 157 24.42 -21.25 -10.27
C GLY A 157 25.28 -20.54 -11.31
N CYS A 158 26.60 -20.66 -11.15
CA CYS A 158 27.55 -19.77 -11.81
C CYS A 158 28.93 -20.41 -11.91
N ILE A 159 29.68 -19.99 -12.91
CA ILE A 159 31.04 -20.44 -13.21
C ILE A 159 31.95 -19.23 -13.05
N CYS A 160 32.94 -19.31 -12.17
CA CYS A 160 33.85 -18.23 -11.88
C CYS A 160 35.30 -18.60 -12.20
N THR A 161 36.06 -17.65 -12.74
CA THR A 161 37.50 -17.81 -12.99
C THR A 161 38.28 -17.29 -11.78
N ILE A 162 39.09 -18.15 -11.15
CA ILE A 162 39.91 -17.82 -9.98
C ILE A 162 41.40 -18.04 -10.30
N LYS A 163 42.23 -17.08 -9.91
CA LYS A 163 43.68 -17.20 -10.02
C LYS A 163 44.23 -17.92 -8.79
N ARG A 164 44.75 -19.13 -8.97
CA ARG A 164 45.49 -19.85 -7.92
C ARG A 164 46.89 -20.13 -8.43
N SER A 165 47.89 -19.64 -7.70
CA SER A 165 49.31 -19.89 -8.01
C SER A 165 49.72 -19.50 -9.44
N GLY A 166 49.18 -18.40 -9.97
CA GLY A 166 49.51 -17.88 -11.31
C GLY A 166 48.80 -18.57 -12.47
N LEU A 167 47.93 -19.55 -12.22
CA LEU A 167 47.13 -20.22 -13.24
C LEU A 167 45.63 -19.88 -13.08
N ASP A 168 44.97 -19.62 -14.21
CA ASP A 168 43.53 -19.39 -14.26
C ASP A 168 42.81 -20.74 -14.10
N THR A 169 42.13 -20.93 -12.97
CA THR A 169 41.34 -22.13 -12.67
C THR A 169 39.86 -21.78 -12.62
N THR A 170 39.01 -22.68 -13.12
CA THR A 170 37.57 -22.45 -13.15
C THR A 170 36.89 -23.14 -11.97
N GLN A 171 36.13 -22.38 -11.18
CA GLN A 171 35.33 -22.90 -10.07
C GLN A 171 33.84 -22.80 -10.40
N THR A 172 33.11 -23.88 -10.18
CA THR A 172 31.66 -23.94 -10.41
C THR A 172 30.91 -23.89 -9.09
N TYR A 173 29.90 -23.04 -9.02
CA TYR A 173 29.00 -22.90 -7.88
C TYR A 173 27.58 -23.29 -8.31
N THR A 174 26.85 -23.92 -7.39
CA THR A 174 25.48 -24.39 -7.61
C THR A 174 24.43 -23.38 -7.17
N LYS A 175 24.80 -22.42 -6.30
CA LYS A 175 23.90 -21.36 -5.82
C LYS A 175 24.32 -20.02 -6.39
N ASP A 176 23.34 -19.27 -6.89
CA ASP A 176 23.54 -17.92 -7.40
C ASP A 176 24.10 -16.95 -6.33
N ALA A 177 23.74 -17.16 -5.06
CA ALA A 177 24.19 -16.32 -3.95
C ALA A 177 25.72 -16.36 -3.76
N ASP A 178 26.39 -17.45 -4.14
CA ASP A 178 27.84 -17.61 -3.94
C ASP A 178 28.67 -16.78 -4.95
N CYS A 179 28.05 -16.42 -6.08
CA CYS A 179 28.69 -15.62 -7.13
C CYS A 179 28.05 -14.27 -7.38
N LYS A 180 26.98 -13.93 -6.67
CA LYS A 180 26.37 -12.60 -6.74
C LYS A 180 26.94 -11.73 -5.63
N GLU A 181 27.31 -10.51 -5.97
CA GLU A 181 27.65 -9.53 -4.95
C GLU A 181 26.36 -9.03 -4.29
N PRO A 182 26.30 -8.97 -2.95
CA PRO A 182 25.21 -8.30 -2.27
C PRO A 182 25.33 -6.81 -2.60
N GLU A 183 24.61 -6.36 -3.61
CA GLU A 183 24.32 -4.94 -3.75
C GLU A 183 23.44 -4.59 -2.55
N GLU A 184 23.82 -3.60 -1.72
CA GLU A 184 22.91 -3.11 -0.70
C GLU A 184 21.62 -2.66 -1.40
N PRO A 185 20.43 -3.13 -0.99
CA PRO A 185 19.18 -2.66 -1.56
C PRO A 185 19.08 -1.18 -1.24
N VAL A 186 19.32 -0.35 -2.25
CA VAL A 186 19.04 1.09 -2.19
C VAL A 186 17.51 1.23 -2.19
N ASP A 187 16.91 1.07 -1.02
CA ASP A 187 15.48 1.31 -0.83
C ASP A 187 15.23 2.81 -1.10
N PRO A 188 14.41 3.17 -2.10
CA PRO A 188 14.13 4.56 -2.40
C PRO A 188 13.57 5.33 -1.19
N VAL A 189 12.88 4.65 -0.28
CA VAL A 189 12.40 5.25 0.98
C VAL A 189 13.56 5.59 1.90
N THR A 190 14.54 4.70 2.03
CA THR A 190 15.74 4.91 2.86
C THR A 190 16.60 6.05 2.32
N GLU A 191 16.79 6.13 1.01
CA GLU A 191 17.54 7.25 0.41
C GLU A 191 16.81 8.58 0.55
N GLN A 192 15.49 8.60 0.39
CA GLN A 192 14.71 9.81 0.62
C GLN A 192 14.77 10.24 2.10
N ALA A 193 14.71 9.29 3.04
CA ALA A 193 14.87 9.55 4.46
C ALA A 193 16.26 10.12 4.80
N LYS A 194 17.34 9.55 4.22
CA LYS A 194 18.71 10.09 4.35
C LYS A 194 18.82 11.51 3.79
N ALA A 195 18.23 11.78 2.63
CA ALA A 195 18.24 13.10 2.02
C ALA A 195 17.47 14.13 2.87
N ASN A 196 16.30 13.76 3.40
CA ASN A 196 15.54 14.62 4.30
C ASN A 196 16.29 14.88 5.61
N TYR A 197 16.89 13.85 6.20
CA TYR A 197 17.73 13.99 7.39
C TYR A 197 18.92 14.91 7.13
N ALA A 198 19.60 14.77 5.98
CA ALA A 198 20.70 15.65 5.59
C ALA A 198 20.27 17.13 5.49
N LYS A 199 19.07 17.40 4.97
CA LYS A 199 18.50 18.77 4.93
C LYS A 199 18.28 19.32 6.34
N VAL A 200 17.73 18.53 7.26
CA VAL A 200 17.54 18.95 8.66
C VAL A 200 18.88 19.22 9.32
N ILE A 201 19.87 18.37 9.11
CA ILE A 201 21.23 18.60 9.64
C ILE A 201 21.85 19.87 9.05
N GLN A 202 21.64 20.15 7.77
CA GLN A 202 22.12 21.39 7.15
C GLN A 202 21.41 22.62 7.71
N GLU A 203 20.09 22.55 7.92
CA GLU A 203 19.31 23.60 8.55
C GLU A 203 19.79 23.86 9.99
N LEU A 204 20.00 22.79 10.78
CA LEU A 204 20.55 22.89 12.13
C LEU A 204 21.95 23.50 12.09
N LYS A 205 22.87 22.99 11.27
CA LYS A 205 24.21 23.57 11.11
C LYS A 205 24.16 25.06 10.77
N THR A 206 23.20 25.48 9.97
CA THR A 206 23.00 26.90 9.61
C THR A 206 22.46 27.71 10.78
N LYS A 207 21.46 27.19 11.52
CA LYS A 207 20.88 27.86 12.70
C LYS A 207 21.86 28.00 13.87
N PHE A 208 22.76 27.02 14.02
CA PHE A 208 23.80 27.02 15.04
C PHE A 208 25.13 27.61 14.54
N ALA A 209 25.23 28.03 13.27
CA ALA A 209 26.45 28.57 12.71
C ALA A 209 26.86 29.87 13.41
N GLY A 210 28.06 29.85 14.00
CA GLY A 210 28.68 31.02 14.60
C GLY A 210 28.01 31.51 15.89
N LEU A 211 27.07 30.74 16.45
CA LEU A 211 26.46 31.06 17.74
C LEU A 211 27.51 30.98 18.85
N LYS A 212 27.43 31.91 19.80
CA LYS A 212 28.23 31.92 21.03
C LYS A 212 28.01 30.63 21.84
N GLU A 213 29.04 30.20 22.55
CA GLU A 213 28.91 29.03 23.41
C GLU A 213 27.81 29.23 24.45
N ASN A 214 27.07 28.15 24.74
CA ASN A 214 25.91 28.15 25.63
C ASN A 214 24.75 29.07 25.20
N CYS A 215 24.73 29.52 23.95
CA CYS A 215 23.59 30.18 23.33
C CYS A 215 22.74 29.19 22.52
N PHE A 216 21.43 29.41 22.54
CA PHE A 216 20.44 28.59 21.83
C PHE A 216 19.58 29.48 20.92
N PRO A 217 19.45 29.16 19.62
CA PRO A 217 18.72 29.98 18.67
C PRO A 217 17.21 29.96 18.95
N ARG A 218 16.56 31.13 18.85
CA ARG A 218 15.10 31.30 18.99
C ARG A 218 14.55 32.11 17.82
N PRO A 219 13.22 32.12 17.59
CA PRO A 219 12.63 32.90 16.50
C PRO A 219 12.92 34.41 16.56
N LYS A 220 13.22 34.96 17.75
CA LYS A 220 13.61 36.35 17.97
C LYS A 220 14.88 36.42 18.83
N GLY A 221 16.03 36.26 18.19
CA GLY A 221 17.36 36.27 18.82
C GLY A 221 17.77 34.91 19.42
N CYS A 222 18.39 34.91 20.59
CA CYS A 222 18.87 33.68 21.24
C CYS A 222 18.74 33.75 22.76
N MET A 223 18.87 32.60 23.40
CA MET A 223 18.96 32.45 24.85
C MET A 223 20.33 31.94 25.23
N CYS A 224 21.09 32.67 26.03
CA CYS A 224 22.44 32.31 26.43
C CYS A 224 22.53 32.05 27.92
N ILE A 225 23.26 31.01 28.32
CA ILE A 225 23.59 30.77 29.72
C ILE A 225 24.85 31.56 30.05
N VAL A 226 24.73 32.56 30.94
CA VAL A 226 25.82 33.50 31.26
C VAL A 226 26.57 33.09 32.53
N GLY A 227 25.98 32.23 33.35
CA GLY A 227 26.60 31.73 34.57
C GLY A 227 25.66 30.84 35.38
N LYS A 228 26.05 30.56 36.63
CA LYS A 228 25.20 29.86 37.61
C LYS A 228 25.02 30.74 38.85
N ASP A 229 23.86 30.66 39.49
CA ASP A 229 23.59 31.34 40.76
C ASP A 229 24.31 30.64 41.93
N SER A 230 24.21 31.20 43.14
CA SER A 230 24.81 30.63 44.36
C SER A 230 24.25 29.26 44.77
N LEU A 231 23.14 28.84 44.16
CA LEU A 231 22.47 27.56 44.37
C LEU A 231 22.75 26.57 43.23
N GLY A 232 23.51 26.98 42.21
CA GLY A 232 23.91 26.17 41.06
C GLY A 232 22.93 26.17 39.89
N HIS A 233 21.87 26.96 39.90
CA HIS A 233 20.93 27.10 38.78
C HIS A 233 21.51 27.98 37.68
N GLU A 234 21.20 27.64 36.42
CA GLU A 234 21.68 28.38 35.25
C GLU A 234 21.01 29.74 35.11
N ILE A 235 21.83 30.80 35.03
CA ILE A 235 21.38 32.16 34.75
C ILE A 235 21.33 32.33 33.23
N THR A 236 20.11 32.46 32.71
CA THR A 236 19.89 32.66 31.27
C THR A 236 19.63 34.13 30.95
N GLN A 237 20.20 34.61 29.84
CA GLN A 237 20.00 35.94 29.31
C GLN A 237 19.48 35.86 27.87
N LYS A 238 18.40 36.59 27.60
CA LYS A 238 17.86 36.71 26.24
C LYS A 238 18.57 37.83 25.50
N ARG A 239 19.06 37.51 24.30
CA ARG A 239 19.64 38.45 23.34
C ARG A 239 18.70 38.53 22.15
N TRP A 240 18.51 39.72 21.59
CA TRP A 240 17.44 39.95 20.60
C TRP A 240 17.94 40.06 19.17
N THR A 241 19.22 40.34 18.98
CA THR A 241 19.85 40.50 17.67
C THR A 241 20.81 39.34 17.37
N ASP A 242 20.95 39.02 16.08
CA ASP A 242 21.88 37.97 15.63
C ASP A 242 23.34 38.31 15.96
N ALA A 243 23.69 39.60 15.98
CA ALA A 243 25.03 40.08 16.32
C ALA A 243 25.39 39.86 17.80
N GLU A 244 24.42 39.96 18.71
CA GLU A 244 24.62 39.64 20.13
C GLU A 244 24.76 38.12 20.36
N CYS A 245 24.14 37.32 19.49
CA CYS A 245 24.08 35.88 19.57
C CYS A 245 25.27 35.16 18.93
N LYS A 246 25.94 35.82 17.98
CA LYS A 246 27.04 35.24 17.21
C LYS A 246 28.37 35.87 17.59
N CYS A 247 29.44 35.11 17.43
CA CYS A 247 30.80 35.63 17.57
C CYS A 247 31.15 36.50 16.36
N ALA A 248 31.73 37.67 16.59
CA ALA A 248 32.28 38.47 15.49
C ALA A 248 33.54 37.79 14.91
N GLU A 249 33.89 38.13 13.67
CA GLU A 249 35.10 37.59 13.02
C GLU A 249 36.35 37.98 13.81
N GLY A 250 37.08 36.98 14.34
CA GLY A 250 38.28 37.20 15.15
C GLY A 250 38.03 37.54 16.63
N GLU A 251 36.77 37.54 17.09
CA GLU A 251 36.46 37.73 18.52
C GLU A 251 36.90 36.51 19.33
N ILE A 252 37.80 36.73 20.29
CA ILE A 252 38.23 35.72 21.26
C ILE A 252 37.73 36.16 22.64
N SER A 253 36.71 35.47 23.14
CA SER A 253 36.12 35.73 24.45
C SER A 253 35.74 34.41 25.14
N LYS A 254 35.32 34.46 26.41
CA LYS A 254 34.84 33.26 27.11
C LYS A 254 33.65 32.60 26.41
N GLU A 255 32.88 33.36 25.65
CA GLU A 255 31.72 32.89 24.88
C GLU A 255 32.07 32.58 23.41
N CYS A 256 33.27 32.99 22.97
CA CYS A 256 33.80 32.84 21.62
C CYS A 256 35.24 32.31 21.70
N PRO A 257 35.44 31.02 22.00
CA PRO A 257 36.78 30.45 22.01
C PRO A 257 37.36 30.47 20.59
N ALA A 258 38.68 30.64 20.51
CA ALA A 258 39.39 30.50 19.24
C ALA A 258 39.10 29.10 18.68
N LYS A 259 38.65 29.03 17.42
CA LYS A 259 38.46 27.76 16.72
C LYS A 259 39.84 27.12 16.55
N ASN A 260 40.11 26.05 17.29
CA ASN A 260 41.26 25.16 17.05
C ASN A 260 41.10 24.41 15.73
#